data_AF-A0A7Y0HLE6-F1
#
_entry.id   AF-A0A7Y0HLE6-F1
#
_cell.length_a   1.000
_cell.length_b   1.000
_cell.length_c   1.000
_cell.angle_alpha   90.00
_cell.angle_beta   90.00
_cell.angle_gamma   90.00
#
_symmetry.space_group_name_H-M   'P 1'
#
loop_
_entity.id
_entity.type
_entity.pdbx_description
1 polymer ?
#
loop_
_entity_poly.entity_id
_entity_poly.type
_entity_poly.pdbx_seq_one_letter_code
_entity_poly.pdbx_strand_id
1 'polypeptide(L)'
;MLNLQKEVYKKMNELCDNPAQVIYEKHKTTDESLEMYIVIVKILSADIPRFRIYKGLQYNKSTSVECFTINEDMYLAITSNLVIGEV
;
A
#
# COMPACT_ATOMS: atom_id res chain seq x y z
N MET A 1 13.25 -0.27 12.01
CA MET A 1 11.95 0.16 11.43
C MET A 1 12.23 1.39 10.58
N LEU A 2 12.16 1.25 9.25
CA LEU A 2 12.56 2.28 8.28
C LEU A 2 11.61 3.48 8.34
N ASN A 3 12.12 4.68 8.02
CA ASN A 3 11.36 5.93 8.13
C ASN A 3 10.13 5.92 7.22
N LEU A 4 10.27 5.37 6.01
CA LEU A 4 9.19 5.30 5.01
C LEU A 4 8.01 4.44 5.46
N GLN A 5 8.29 3.23 5.98
CA GLN A 5 7.26 2.33 6.49
C GLN A 5 6.36 3.03 7.52
N LYS A 6 6.97 3.75 8.49
CA LYS A 6 6.22 4.47 9.53
C LYS A 6 5.28 5.51 8.95
N GLU A 7 5.73 6.28 7.97
CA GLU A 7 4.90 7.31 7.31
C GLU A 7 3.74 6.69 6.52
N VAL A 8 3.95 5.54 5.87
CA VAL A 8 2.88 4.79 5.19
C VAL A 8 1.81 4.31 6.20
N TYR A 9 2.22 3.68 7.31
CA TYR A 9 1.27 3.23 8.33
C TYR A 9 0.57 4.38 9.03
N LYS A 10 1.26 5.51 9.25
CA LYS A 10 0.64 6.72 9.77
C LYS A 10 -0.48 7.19 8.85
N LYS A 11 -0.22 7.30 7.55
CA LYS A 11 -1.24 7.67 6.55
C LYS A 11 -2.38 6.67 6.48
N MET A 12 -2.08 5.38 6.66
CA MET A 12 -3.08 4.32 6.74
C MET A 12 -4.01 4.51 7.93
N ASN A 13 -3.43 4.69 9.13
CA ASN A 13 -4.18 4.88 10.37
C ASN A 13 -4.99 6.18 10.39
N GLU A 14 -4.53 7.23 9.70
CA GLU A 14 -5.28 8.49 9.55
C GLU A 14 -6.53 8.37 8.65
N LEU A 15 -6.57 7.37 7.75
CA LEU A 15 -7.60 7.28 6.70
C LEU A 15 -8.46 6.02 6.78
N CYS A 16 -8.07 5.01 7.56
CA CYS A 16 -8.83 3.78 7.75
C CYS A 16 -9.48 3.75 9.13
N ASP A 17 -10.78 4.05 9.17
CA ASP A 17 -11.60 4.00 10.39
C ASP A 17 -11.99 2.57 10.82
N ASN A 18 -11.93 1.61 9.89
CA ASN A 18 -12.22 0.19 10.13
C ASN A 18 -10.93 -0.64 10.12
N PRO A 19 -10.93 -1.84 10.73
CA PRO A 19 -9.82 -2.78 10.62
C PRO A 19 -9.70 -3.25 9.17
N ALA A 20 -9.00 -2.46 8.36
CA ALA A 20 -8.70 -2.76 6.98
C ALA A 20 -7.76 -3.97 6.99
N GLN A 21 -8.11 -5.02 6.26
CA GLN A 21 -7.27 -6.19 6.17
C GLN A 21 -6.13 -5.87 5.21
N VAL A 22 -4.89 -5.87 5.68
CA VAL A 22 -3.71 -5.84 4.81
C VAL A 22 -3.69 -7.15 4.02
N ILE A 23 -3.74 -7.06 2.70
CA ILE A 23 -3.76 -8.23 1.80
C ILE A 23 -2.51 -8.33 0.94
N TYR A 24 -1.73 -7.25 0.91
CA TYR A 24 -0.45 -7.22 0.20
C TYR A 24 0.44 -6.17 0.83
N GLU A 25 1.69 -6.53 1.01
CA GLU A 25 2.75 -5.64 1.46
C GLU A 25 4.00 -5.92 0.65
N LYS A 26 4.63 -4.87 0.14
CA LYS A 26 5.90 -4.98 -0.55
C LYS A 26 6.80 -3.82 -0.21
N HIS A 27 7.99 -4.18 0.23
CA HIS A 27 9.09 -3.26 0.43
C HIS A 27 10.19 -3.54 -0.60
N LYS A 28 10.63 -2.51 -1.30
CA LYS A 28 11.73 -2.58 -2.27
C LYS A 28 12.69 -1.42 -2.05
N THR A 29 13.95 -1.72 -1.86
CA THR A 29 15.05 -0.75 -1.88
C THR A 29 15.88 -0.99 -3.13
N THR A 30 16.41 0.07 -3.73
CA THR A 30 17.33 0.00 -4.87
C THR A 30 18.64 0.70 -4.51
N ASP A 31 19.71 0.37 -5.25
CA ASP A 31 21.07 0.88 -4.98
C ASP A 31 21.18 2.41 -5.14
N GLU A 32 20.22 3.06 -5.80
CA GLU A 32 20.20 4.50 -6.10
C GLU A 32 19.53 5.36 -5.01
N SER A 33 19.50 4.91 -3.75
CA SER A 33 18.86 5.62 -2.63
C SER A 33 17.34 5.82 -2.78
N LEU A 34 16.71 5.00 -3.61
CA LEU A 34 15.25 4.94 -3.77
C LEU A 34 14.70 3.75 -2.99
N GLU A 35 13.84 4.06 -2.02
CA GLU A 35 13.05 3.11 -1.23
C GLU A 35 11.57 3.25 -1.60
N MET A 36 10.90 2.12 -1.79
CA MET A 36 9.49 2.06 -2.12
C MET A 36 8.80 1.10 -1.16
N TYR A 37 7.68 1.53 -0.61
CA TYR A 37 6.88 0.73 0.31
C TYR A 37 5.42 0.80 -0.10
N ILE A 38 4.84 -0.35 -0.43
CA ILE A 38 3.45 -0.46 -0.91
C ILE A 38 2.68 -1.34 0.05
N VAL A 39 1.53 -0.84 0.50
CA VAL A 39 0.55 -1.60 1.29
C VAL A 39 -0.78 -1.53 0.56
N ILE A 40 -1.42 -2.68 0.37
CA ILE A 40 -2.80 -2.75 -0.13
C ILE A 40 -3.66 -3.30 0.99
N VAL A 41 -4.75 -2.59 1.27
CA VAL A 41 -5.75 -3.01 2.24
C VAL A 41 -7.08 -3.23 1.56
N LYS A 42 -7.80 -4.26 2.00
CA LYS A 42 -9.21 -4.46 1.67
C LYS A 42 -10.05 -3.63 2.64
N ILE A 43 -10.82 -2.69 2.10
CA ILE A 43 -11.82 -1.93 2.86
C ILE A 43 -13.05 -2.83 2.98
N LEU A 44 -13.40 -3.16 4.23
CA LEU A 44 -14.62 -3.86 4.55
C LEU A 44 -15.80 -2.85 4.51
N SER A 45 -16.19 -2.45 3.30
CA SER A 45 -17.46 -1.74 3.06
C SER A 45 -18.51 -2.75 2.60
N ALA A 46 -19.74 -2.61 3.08
CA ALA A 46 -20.83 -3.48 2.66
C ALA A 46 -21.08 -3.41 1.14
N ASP A 47 -21.52 -4.54 0.60
CA ASP A 47 -21.95 -4.83 -0.78
C ASP A 47 -20.91 -4.76 -1.91
N ILE A 48 -19.90 -3.87 -1.85
CA ILE A 48 -18.90 -3.76 -2.92
C ILE A 48 -17.49 -3.75 -2.32
N PRO A 49 -16.63 -4.74 -2.66
CA PRO A 49 -15.24 -4.76 -2.22
C PRO A 49 -14.47 -3.58 -2.82
N ARG A 50 -13.84 -2.79 -1.95
CA ARG A 50 -12.94 -1.70 -2.31
C ARG A 50 -11.57 -1.98 -1.75
N PHE A 51 -10.54 -1.56 -2.48
CA PHE A 51 -9.15 -1.73 -2.09
C PHE A 51 -8.51 -0.36 -2.03
N ARG A 52 -7.70 -0.14 -1.01
CA ARG A 52 -6.92 1.09 -0.91
C ARG A 52 -5.45 0.76 -0.96
N ILE A 53 -4.76 1.47 -1.83
CA ILE A 53 -3.33 1.34 -2.03
C ILE A 53 -2.68 2.53 -1.36
N TYR A 54 -1.72 2.24 -0.49
CA TYR A 54 -0.81 3.19 0.11
C TYR A 54 0.56 2.99 -0.51
N LYS A 55 1.12 4.05 -1.09
CA LYS A 55 2.40 4.03 -1.77
C LYS A 55 3.31 5.08 -1.13
N GLY A 56 4.32 4.59 -0.43
CA GLY A 56 5.45 5.37 0.02
C GLY A 56 6.59 5.33 -0.99
N LEU A 57 7.18 6.49 -1.26
CA LEU A 57 8.42 6.64 -1.98
C LEU A 57 9.37 7.50 -1.13
N GLN A 58 10.58 7.01 -0.86
CA GLN A 58 11.64 7.82 -0.28
C GLN A 58 12.79 7.87 -1.28
N TYR A 59 13.20 9.09 -1.62
CA TYR A 59 14.37 9.35 -2.44
C TYR A 59 15.29 10.30 -1.67
N ASN A 60 16.49 9.84 -1.36
CA ASN A 60 17.41 10.53 -0.45
C ASN A 60 16.72 10.84 0.91
N LYS A 61 16.51 12.12 1.23
CA LYS A 61 15.86 12.60 2.46
C LYS A 61 14.40 13.06 2.25
N SER A 62 13.89 12.96 1.03
CA SER A 62 12.52 13.35 0.71
C SER A 62 11.61 12.12 0.74
N THR A 63 10.50 12.24 1.46
CA THR A 63 9.48 11.20 1.57
C THR A 63 8.18 11.71 0.98
N SER A 64 7.57 10.92 0.10
CA SER A 64 6.22 11.13 -0.41
C SER A 64 5.37 9.90 -0.08
N VAL A 65 4.16 10.14 0.42
CA VAL A 65 3.18 9.08 0.69
C VAL A 65 1.87 9.45 0.03
N GLU A 66 1.44 8.61 -0.91
CA GLU A 66 0.21 8.77 -1.67
C GLU A 66 -0.76 7.63 -1.33
N CYS A 67 -2.06 7.91 -1.44
CA CYS A 67 -3.08 6.88 -1.32
C CYS A 67 -4.18 7.07 -2.37
N PHE A 68 -4.70 5.96 -2.87
CA PHE A 68 -5.83 5.96 -3.78
C PHE A 68 -6.67 4.70 -3.59
N THR A 69 -7.95 4.79 -3.94
CA THR A 69 -8.91 3.68 -3.79
C THR A 69 -9.26 3.14 -5.17
N ILE A 70 -9.28 1.82 -5.31
CA ILE A 70 -9.61 1.10 -6.53
C ILE A 70 -10.75 0.11 -6.26
N ASN A 71 -11.46 -0.27 -7.32
CA ASN A 71 -12.46 -1.34 -7.27
C ASN A 71 -11.80 -2.72 -7.46
N GLU A 72 -12.61 -3.76 -7.35
CA GLU A 72 -12.16 -5.16 -7.49
C GLU A 72 -11.58 -5.48 -8.86
N ASP A 73 -12.21 -5.03 -9.95
CA ASP A 73 -11.71 -5.29 -11.31
C ASP A 73 -10.30 -4.73 -11.51
N MET A 74 -10.04 -3.51 -11.03
CA MET A 74 -8.71 -2.90 -11.09
C MET A 74 -7.71 -3.66 -10.21
N TYR A 75 -8.12 -4.10 -9.03
CA TYR A 75 -7.27 -4.90 -8.14
C TYR A 75 -6.86 -6.21 -8.83
N LEU A 76 -7.82 -6.94 -9.41
CA LEU A 76 -7.56 -8.18 -10.15
C LEU A 76 -6.66 -7.95 -11.35
N ALA A 77 -6.86 -6.86 -12.10
CA ALA A 77 -6.00 -6.52 -13.23
C ALA A 77 -4.53 -6.28 -12.81
N ILE A 78 -4.32 -5.54 -11.72
CA ILE A 78 -2.98 -5.23 -11.20
C ILE A 78 -2.30 -6.48 -10.61
N THR A 79 -3.08 -7.33 -9.94
CA THR A 79 -2.55 -8.51 -9.22
C THR A 79 -2.39 -9.74 -10.09
N SER A 80 -3.15 -9.87 -11.18
CA SER A 80 -3.04 -11.01 -12.12
C SER A 80 -1.62 -11.25 -12.67
N ASN A 81 -0.77 -10.22 -12.68
CA ASN A 81 0.63 -10.28 -13.13
C ASN A 81 1.65 -10.18 -11.98
N LEU A 82 1.19 -9.97 -10.74
CA LEU A 82 2.07 -9.94 -9.57
C LEU A 82 2.19 -11.37 -9.05
N VAL A 83 3.42 -11.90 -8.97
CA VAL A 83 3.68 -13.10 -8.15
C VAL A 83 3.48 -12.69 -6.70
N ILE A 84 2.24 -12.82 -6.21
CA ILE A 84 1.89 -12.58 -4.82
C ILE A 84 2.37 -13.81 -4.07
N GLY A 85 3.54 -13.71 -3.42
CA GLY A 85 3.83 -14.59 -2.29
C GLY A 85 2.85 -14.21 -1.19
N GLU A 86 1.98 -15.14 -0.82
CA GLU A 86 1.10 -14.99 0.34
C GLU A 86 1.95 -14.63 1.57
N VAL A 87 1.48 -13.65 2.35
CA VAL A 87 2.10 -13.22 3.62
C VAL A 87 1.69 -14.19 4.73
#